data_AF-A0A835QEJ6-F1
#
_entry.id   AF-A0A835QEJ6-F1
#
_cell.length_a   1.000
_cell.length_b   1.000
_cell.length_c   1.000
_cell.angle_alpha   90.00
_cell.angle_beta   90.00
_cell.angle_gamma   90.00
#
_symmetry.space_group_name_H-M   'P 1'
#
loop_
_entity.id
_entity.type
_entity.pdbx_description
1 polymer ?
#
loop_
_entity_poly.entity_id
_entity_poly.type
_entity_poly.pdbx_seq_one_letter_code
_entity_poly.pdbx_strand_id
1 'polypeptide(L)' 'MSSCESRKLSDDYEVVDVLGRGGFSVVRRGVRRLNGSRKHVAIKTLKRLGFLLPE' A
#
# COMPACT_ATOMS: atom_id res chain seq x y z
N MET A 1 -18.56 0.55 18.39
CA MET A 1 -17.62 -0.03 17.40
C MET A 1 -17.50 0.98 16.27
N SER A 2 -16.33 1.61 16.10
CA SER A 2 -16.10 2.52 14.97
C SER A 2 -16.20 1.69 13.69
N SER A 3 -17.16 2.00 12.82
CA SER A 3 -17.23 1.44 11.48
C SER A 3 -16.01 1.95 10.71
N CYS A 4 -14.93 1.17 10.72
CA CYS A 4 -13.80 1.39 9.86
C CYS A 4 -14.25 1.13 8.42
N GLU A 5 -14.76 2.17 7.76
CA GLU A 5 -14.91 2.17 6.31
C GLU A 5 -13.58 1.73 5.70
N SER A 6 -13.61 0.59 5.03
CA SER A 6 -12.42 0.00 4.43
C SER A 6 -12.08 0.77 3.16
N ARG A 7 -11.35 1.88 3.31
CA ARG A 7 -10.76 2.59 2.16
C ARG A 7 -9.70 1.72 1.52
N LYS A 8 -9.77 1.60 0.20
CA LYS A 8 -8.76 0.89 -0.57
C LYS A 8 -7.59 1.82 -0.81
N LEU A 9 -6.38 1.26 -0.86
CA LEU A 9 -5.18 2.02 -1.20
C LEU A 9 -5.32 2.77 -2.54
N SER A 10 -6.02 2.16 -3.50
CA SER A 10 -6.28 2.70 -4.84
C SER A 10 -7.15 3.95 -4.86
N ASP A 11 -7.87 4.24 -3.78
CA ASP A 11 -8.79 5.38 -3.74
C ASP A 11 -8.00 6.71 -3.64
N ASP A 12 -6.87 6.68 -2.92
CA ASP A 12 -6.07 7.86 -2.60
C ASP A 12 -4.67 7.86 -3.27
N TYR A 13 -4.18 6.67 -3.66
CA TYR A 13 -2.80 6.47 -4.08
C TYR A 13 -2.68 5.68 -5.39
N GLU A 14 -1.84 6.19 -6.28
CA GLU A 14 -1.33 5.45 -7.43
C GLU A 14 -0.06 4.70 -7.02
N VAL A 15 0.00 3.39 -7.27
CA VAL A 15 1.16 2.54 -6.97
C VAL A 15 1.98 2.34 -8.24
N VAL A 16 3.28 2.60 -8.20
CA VAL A 16 4.16 2.63 -9.38
C VAL A 16 5.18 1.48 -9.34
N ASP A 17 6.47 1.77 -9.19
CA ASP A 17 7.57 0.81 -9.21
C ASP A 17 7.96 0.34 -7.80
N VAL A 18 8.62 -0.83 -7.72
CA VAL A 18 9.19 -1.34 -6.48
C VAL A 18 10.50 -0.63 -6.19
N LEU A 19 10.60 0.00 -5.03
CA LEU A 19 11.82 0.65 -4.55
C LEU A 19 12.71 -0.32 -3.76
N GLY A 20 12.11 -1.33 -3.11
CA GLY A 20 12.86 -2.31 -2.32
C GLY A 20 12.03 -3.51 -1.89
N ARG A 21 12.70 -4.64 -1.70
CA ARG A 21 12.14 -5.90 -1.19
C ARG A 21 12.91 -6.32 0.04
N GLY A 22 12.20 -6.68 1.10
CA GLY A 22 12.79 -7.25 2.32
C GLY A 22 12.09 -8.55 2.72
N GLY A 23 12.62 -9.20 3.77
CA GLY A 23 12.04 -10.44 4.32
C GLY A 23 10.56 -10.28 4.66
N PHE A 24 10.20 -9.14 5.25
CA PHE A 24 8.88 -8.90 5.84
C PHE A 24 7.99 -7.91 5.06
N SER A 25 8.51 -7.25 4.01
CA SER A 25 7.76 -6.22 3.31
C SER A 25 8.23 -5.98 1.88
N VAL A 26 7.39 -5.29 1.11
CA VAL A 26 7.76 -4.69 -0.18
C VAL A 26 7.45 -3.20 -0.11
N VAL A 27 8.42 -2.37 -0.51
CA VAL A 27 8.25 -0.93 -0.60
C VAL A 27 8.09 -0.54 -2.07
N ARG A 28 7.03 0.19 -2.38
CA ARG A 28 6.73 0.72 -3.71
C ARG A 28 6.70 2.24 -3.69
N ARG A 29 7.06 2.86 -4.81
CA ARG A 29 6.79 4.27 -5.05
C ARG A 29 5.29 4.44 -5.20
N GLY A 30 4.75 5.49 -4.59
CA GLY A 30 3.37 5.89 -4.76
C GLY A 30 3.24 7.37 -5.07
N VAL A 31 2.10 7.76 -5.64
CA VAL A 31 1.70 9.15 -5.84
C VAL A 31 0.36 9.36 -5.17
N ARG A 32 0.31 10.22 -4.14
CA ARG A 32 -0.93 10.67 -3.54
C ARG A 32 -1.50 11.82 -4.35
N ARG A 33 -2.79 11.73 -4.67
CA ARG A 33 -3.53 12.79 -5.35
C ARG A 33 -4.33 13.55 -4.30
N LEU A 34 -4.01 14.82 -4.05
CA LEU A 34 -4.76 15.65 -3.11
C LEU A 34 -4.95 17.05 -3.69
N ASN A 35 -6.20 17.45 -3.92
CA ASN A 35 -6.58 18.81 -4.34
C ASN A 35 -5.75 19.33 -5.53
N GLY A 36 -5.56 18.50 -6.57
CA GLY A 36 -4.78 18.84 -7.77
C GLY A 36 -3.26 18.74 -7.62
N SER A 37 -2.74 18.56 -6.40
CA SER A 37 -1.32 18.31 -6.16
C SER A 37 -0.99 16.82 -6.20
N ARG A 38 0.17 16.49 -6.78
CA ARG A 38 0.75 15.14 -6.79
C ARG A 38 1.92 15.08 -5.82
N LYS A 39 1.82 14.25 -4.79
CA LYS A 39 2.90 14.06 -3.81
C LYS A 39 3.47 12.65 -3.91
N HIS A 40 4.78 12.55 -4.12
CA HIS A 40 5.48 11.27 -4.08
C HIS A 40 5.57 10.74 -2.65
N VAL A 41 5.30 9.44 -2.49
CA VAL A 41 5.32 8.73 -1.21
C VAL A 41 5.95 7.35 -1.38
N ALA A 42 6.36 6.75 -0.26
CA ALA A 42 6.73 5.33 -0.20
C ALA A 42 5.58 4.53 0.42
N ILE A 43 5.15 3.47 -0.24
CA ILE A 43 4.10 2.57 0.20
C ILE A 43 4.77 1.27 0.67
N LYS A 44 4.75 1.01 1.98
CA LYS A 44 5.29 -0.21 2.58
C LYS A 44 4.17 -1.21 2.83
N THR A 45 4.14 -2.29 2.05
CA THR A 45 3.21 -3.40 2.26
C THR A 45 3.90 -4.48 3.08
N LEU A 46 3.38 -4.76 4.28
CA LEU A 46 3.85 -5.87 5.11
C LEU A 46 3.33 -7.19 4.51
N LYS A 47 4.19 -8.22 4.45
CA LYS A 47 3.74 -9.57 4.10
C LYS A 47 2.96 -10.14 5.28
N ARG A 48 1.78 -10.71 5.03
CA ARG A 48 1.01 -11.37 6.09
C ARG A 48 1.69 -12.69 6.44
N LEU A 49 2.28 -12.78 7.64
CA LEU A 49 2.71 -14.05 8.22
C LEU A 49 1.46 -14.89 8.53
N GLY A 50 1.41 -16.14 8.06
CA GLY A 50 0.38 -17.11 8.48
C GLY A 50 -0.76 -17.40 7.49
N PHE A 51 -0.70 -16.97 6.23
CA PHE A 51 -1.59 -17.51 5.18
C PHE A 51 -0.77 -18.33 4.19
N LEU A 52 -0.40 -19.52 4.62
CA LEU A 52 -0.34 -20.66 3.71
C LEU A 52 -1.79 -20.89 3.23
N LEU A 53 -1.97 -21.08 1.93
CA LEU A 53 -3.27 -21.39 1.32
C LEU A 53 -3.85 -22.67 1.99
N PRO A 54 -5.17 -22.76 2.24
CA PRO A 54 -5.82 -24.07 2.19
C PRO A 54 -5.77 -24.56 0.74
N GLU A 55 -5.40 -25.83 0.54
CA GLU A 55 -5.49 -26.50 -0.77
C GLU A 55 -6.91 -26.48 -1.35
#